data_AF-A0A3N5QTV1-F1
#
_entry.id   AF-A0A3N5QTV1-F1
#
_cell.length_a   1.000
_cell.length_b   1.000
_cell.length_c   1.000
_cell.angle_alpha   90.00
_cell.angle_beta   90.00
_cell.angle_gamma   90.00
#
_symmetry.space_group_name_H-M   'P 1'
#
loop_
_entity.id
_entity.type
_entity.pdbx_description
1 polymer ?
#
loop_
_entity_poly.entity_id
_entity_poly.type
_entity_poly.pdbx_seq_one_letter_code
_entity_poly.pdbx_strand_id
1 'polypeptide(L)'
;MEGEEPGKQTLLSGPRAGSEQETLFQIALIKRFKPKKILSVHSPLGFYDFDGPSVDLDSIEKWLDSISRETNHPWEKFGYFPGSLGNYAGHERGIFTLTLELPSSDPRLGPIYFQKFQPAFLKFVELSIKK
;
A
#
# COMPACT_ATOMS: atom_id res chain seq x y z
N MET A 1 17.79 -32.61 -11.15
CA MET A 1 17.10 -32.45 -9.85
C MET A 1 17.95 -31.49 -9.05
N GLU A 2 17.67 -30.19 -9.20
CA GLU A 2 18.39 -29.15 -8.46
C GLU A 2 17.69 -28.97 -7.12
N GLY A 3 18.47 -29.05 -6.04
CA GLY A 3 17.97 -28.93 -4.67
C GLY A 3 17.54 -27.51 -4.37
N GLU A 4 16.37 -27.36 -3.74
CA GLU A 4 15.93 -26.08 -3.18
C GLU A 4 16.83 -25.72 -1.99
N GLU A 5 17.42 -24.53 -2.05
CA GLU A 5 18.11 -23.93 -0.91
C GLU A 5 17.11 -23.54 0.19
N PRO A 6 17.34 -23.91 1.47
CA PRO A 6 16.42 -23.60 2.54
C PRO A 6 16.49 -22.10 2.87
N GLY A 7 15.41 -21.37 2.62
CA GLY A 7 15.24 -19.98 3.03
C GLY A 7 14.81 -18.99 1.94
N LYS A 8 14.69 -19.43 0.68
CA LYS A 8 14.14 -18.59 -0.38
C LYS A 8 12.62 -18.73 -0.41
N GLN A 9 11.89 -17.78 0.17
CA GLN A 9 10.44 -17.74 0.02
C GLN A 9 10.12 -17.37 -1.43
N THR A 10 9.78 -18.37 -2.25
CA THR A 10 9.33 -18.15 -3.62
C THR A 10 8.03 -17.35 -3.58
N LEU A 11 8.06 -16.12 -4.11
CA LEU A 11 6.87 -15.31 -4.31
C LEU A 11 6.03 -15.96 -5.42
N LEU A 12 5.07 -16.79 -5.05
CA LEU A 12 4.16 -17.46 -5.99
C LEU A 12 2.97 -16.55 -6.30
N SER A 13 2.82 -16.13 -7.56
CA SER A 13 1.70 -15.27 -8.02
C SER A 13 0.38 -16.02 -8.27
N GLY A 14 0.32 -17.31 -7.95
CA GLY A 14 -0.81 -18.19 -8.27
C GLY A 14 -0.87 -18.61 -9.75
N PRO A 15 -1.74 -19.57 -10.12
CA PRO A 15 -1.84 -20.10 -11.48
C PRO A 15 -2.49 -19.15 -12.51
N ARG A 16 -3.24 -18.14 -12.05
CA ARG A 16 -3.87 -17.11 -12.90
C ARG A 16 -4.30 -15.91 -12.06
N ALA A 17 -4.54 -14.77 -12.71
CA ALA A 17 -5.08 -13.59 -12.03
C ALA A 17 -6.37 -13.90 -11.24
N GLY A 18 -6.40 -13.52 -9.97
CA GLY A 18 -7.54 -13.77 -9.07
C GLY A 18 -7.79 -15.25 -8.79
N SER A 19 -6.74 -16.08 -8.71
CA SER A 19 -6.86 -17.48 -8.29
C SER A 19 -7.21 -17.60 -6.80
N GLU A 20 -6.68 -16.71 -5.97
CA GLU A 20 -6.85 -16.75 -4.52
C GLU A 20 -8.17 -16.12 -4.07
N GLN A 21 -8.82 -16.75 -3.09
CA GLN A 21 -10.12 -16.29 -2.58
C GLN A 21 -10.03 -14.91 -1.93
N GLU A 22 -8.93 -14.63 -1.27
CA GLU A 22 -8.60 -13.35 -0.63
C GLU A 22 -8.51 -12.24 -1.69
N THR A 23 -7.87 -12.51 -2.82
CA THR A 23 -7.80 -11.57 -3.95
C THR A 23 -9.19 -11.32 -4.53
N LEU A 24 -9.99 -12.37 -4.73
CA LEU A 24 -11.37 -12.24 -5.23
C LEU A 24 -12.25 -11.42 -4.28
N PHE A 25 -12.07 -11.60 -2.97
CA PHE A 25 -12.77 -10.83 -1.95
C PHE A 25 -12.41 -9.34 -2.02
N GLN A 26 -11.13 -9.00 -2.10
CA GLN A 26 -10.69 -7.60 -2.26
C GLN A 26 -11.24 -6.98 -3.56
N ILE A 27 -11.19 -7.72 -4.68
CA ILE A 27 -11.77 -7.30 -5.96
C ILE A 27 -13.27 -7.00 -5.80
N ALA A 28 -14.00 -7.86 -5.09
CA ALA A 28 -15.43 -7.68 -4.85
C ALA A 28 -15.71 -6.42 -4.01
N LEU A 29 -14.92 -6.15 -2.97
CA LEU A 29 -15.04 -4.94 -2.15
C LEU A 29 -14.79 -3.67 -2.98
N ILE A 30 -13.72 -3.65 -3.78
CA ILE A 30 -13.40 -2.51 -4.65
C ILE A 30 -14.54 -2.26 -5.65
N LYS A 31 -15.07 -3.31 -6.28
CA LYS A 31 -16.20 -3.20 -7.22
C LYS A 31 -17.48 -2.70 -6.55
N ARG A 32 -17.76 -3.18 -5.33
CA ARG A 32 -18.99 -2.84 -4.57
C ARG A 32 -18.96 -1.40 -4.07
N PHE A 33 -17.87 -1.01 -3.41
CA PHE A 33 -17.79 0.27 -2.71
C PHE A 33 -17.20 1.40 -3.54
N LYS A 34 -16.49 1.09 -4.64
CA LYS A 34 -15.88 2.07 -5.55
C LYS A 34 -15.08 3.14 -4.80
N PRO A 35 -14.09 2.73 -3.97
CA PRO A 35 -13.35 3.67 -3.13
C PRO A 35 -12.63 4.71 -3.99
N LYS A 36 -12.51 5.94 -3.47
CA LYS A 36 -11.69 6.99 -4.08
C LYS A 36 -10.21 6.85 -3.72
N LYS A 37 -9.92 6.24 -2.58
CA LYS A 37 -8.59 6.06 -2.04
C LYS A 37 -8.51 4.77 -1.22
N ILE A 38 -7.34 4.14 -1.21
CA ILE A 38 -7.03 2.92 -0.46
C ILE A 38 -5.74 3.16 0.32
N LEU A 39 -5.71 2.73 1.58
CA LEU A 39 -4.50 2.64 2.38
C LEU A 39 -4.20 1.14 2.58
N SER A 40 -3.05 0.69 2.10
CA SER A 40 -2.50 -0.64 2.35
C SER A 40 -1.39 -0.54 3.39
N VAL A 41 -1.26 -1.53 4.27
CA VAL A 41 -0.19 -1.58 5.27
C VAL A 41 0.61 -2.86 5.07
N HIS A 42 1.92 -2.70 4.93
CA HIS A 42 2.90 -3.74 4.63
C HIS A 42 4.10 -3.62 5.57
N SER A 43 5.08 -4.51 5.38
CA SER A 43 6.38 -4.51 6.06
C SER A 43 7.34 -5.42 5.27
N PRO A 44 8.67 -5.29 5.40
CA PRO A 44 9.40 -4.42 6.33
C PRO A 44 10.17 -3.27 5.66
N LEU A 45 9.71 -2.72 4.53
CA LEU A 45 10.56 -1.85 3.71
C LEU A 45 10.82 -0.45 4.31
N GLY A 46 9.96 0.04 5.19
CA GLY A 46 10.26 1.22 6.00
C GLY A 46 9.96 2.58 5.34
N PHE A 47 9.05 2.65 4.37
CA PHE A 47 8.65 3.89 3.69
C PHE A 47 7.16 3.95 3.32
N TYR A 48 6.65 5.13 2.98
CA TYR A 48 5.40 5.27 2.23
C TYR A 48 5.66 5.16 0.73
N ASP A 49 4.76 4.52 0.00
CA ASP A 49 4.72 4.49 -1.47
C ASP A 49 3.30 4.77 -1.96
N PHE A 50 3.13 5.29 -3.18
CA PHE A 50 1.80 5.56 -3.70
C PHE A 50 1.66 5.30 -5.20
N ASP A 51 0.47 4.84 -5.58
CA ASP A 51 0.08 4.54 -6.95
C ASP A 51 -1.23 5.21 -7.35
N GLY A 52 -1.37 5.41 -8.67
CA GLY A 52 -2.58 5.93 -9.31
C GLY A 52 -2.57 7.44 -9.52
N PRO A 53 -3.63 7.97 -10.17
CA PRO A 53 -3.73 9.37 -10.53
C PRO A 53 -3.91 10.20 -9.27
N SER A 54 -3.03 11.16 -9.08
CA SER A 54 -3.35 12.36 -8.32
C SER A 54 -3.82 13.41 -9.30
N VAL A 55 -4.98 14.00 -9.03
CA VAL A 55 -5.49 15.15 -9.80
C VAL A 55 -4.57 16.37 -9.62
N ASP A 56 -3.68 16.31 -8.63
CA ASP A 56 -2.63 17.27 -8.32
C ASP A 56 -1.47 16.55 -7.62
N LEU A 57 -0.42 16.18 -8.38
CA LEU A 57 0.79 15.53 -7.85
C LEU A 57 1.46 16.39 -6.79
N ASP A 58 1.57 17.69 -7.01
CA ASP A 58 2.21 18.62 -6.07
C ASP A 58 1.49 18.65 -4.73
N SER A 59 0.15 18.60 -4.73
CA SER A 59 -0.65 18.52 -3.52
C SER A 59 -0.41 17.22 -2.74
N ILE A 60 -0.32 16.08 -3.44
CA ILE A 60 -0.12 14.78 -2.79
C ILE A 60 1.30 14.65 -2.25
N GLU A 61 2.31 15.09 -3.00
CA GLU A 61 3.70 15.07 -2.53
C GLU A 61 3.90 15.98 -1.31
N LYS A 62 3.29 17.18 -1.29
CA LYS A 62 3.29 18.04 -0.10
C LYS A 62 2.59 17.41 1.10
N TRP A 63 1.49 16.70 0.85
CA TRP A 63 0.78 15.98 1.91
C TRP A 63 1.63 14.81 2.45
N LEU A 64 2.28 14.05 1.56
CA LEU A 64 3.22 12.98 1.92
C LEU A 64 4.42 13.52 2.70
N ASP A 65 5.01 14.64 2.28
CA ASP A 65 6.08 15.32 3.01
C ASP A 65 5.65 15.71 4.43
N SER A 66 4.41 16.20 4.58
CA SER A 66 3.86 16.55 5.89
C SER A 66 3.75 15.34 6.81
N ILE A 67 3.15 14.23 6.35
CA ILE A 67 3.00 13.03 7.17
C ILE A 67 4.33 12.30 7.39
N SER A 68 5.24 12.36 6.41
CA SER A 68 6.58 11.79 6.50
C SER A 68 7.40 12.45 7.61
N ARG A 69 7.37 13.78 7.69
CA ARG A 69 8.04 14.53 8.76
C ARG A 69 7.43 14.26 10.13
N GLU A 70 6.11 14.27 10.23
CA GLU A 70 5.42 14.04 11.51
C GLU A 70 5.64 12.62 12.04
N THR A 71 5.61 11.63 11.16
CA THR A 71 5.83 10.23 11.53
C THR A 71 7.30 9.85 11.52
N ASN A 72 8.23 10.73 11.14
CA ASN A 72 9.63 10.39 10.91
C ASN A 72 9.77 9.08 10.11
N HIS A 73 9.16 9.07 8.92
CA HIS A 73 9.07 7.91 8.05
C HIS A 73 9.08 8.35 6.58
N PRO A 74 10.11 7.99 5.80
CA PRO A 74 10.30 8.52 4.46
C PRO A 74 9.20 8.06 3.51
N TRP A 75 9.10 8.72 2.36
CA TRP A 75 8.28 8.25 1.25
C TRP A 75 9.13 8.16 -0.02
N GLU A 76 8.84 7.17 -0.86
CA GLU A 76 9.54 6.90 -2.10
C GLU A 76 8.52 6.48 -3.18
N LYS A 77 8.82 6.76 -4.46
CA LYS A 77 8.08 6.16 -5.58
C LYS A 77 8.73 4.83 -5.91
N PHE A 78 8.33 3.78 -5.19
CA PHE A 78 8.91 2.46 -5.36
C PHE A 78 8.40 1.79 -6.65
N GLY A 79 7.17 2.13 -7.02
CA GLY A 79 6.52 1.66 -8.24
C GLY A 79 5.72 0.37 -8.01
N TYR A 80 5.04 -0.06 -9.06
CA TYR A 80 4.11 -1.17 -9.01
C TYR A 80 4.64 -2.41 -9.74
N PHE A 81 4.19 -3.58 -9.30
CA PHE A 81 4.61 -4.88 -9.82
C PHE A 81 3.40 -5.64 -10.40
N PRO A 82 3.61 -6.58 -11.34
CA PRO A 82 2.55 -7.45 -11.81
C PRO A 82 1.82 -8.14 -10.64
N GLY A 83 0.50 -7.98 -10.57
CA GLY A 83 -0.34 -8.55 -9.51
C GLY A 83 -0.38 -7.77 -8.19
N SER A 84 0.36 -6.68 -8.03
CA SER A 84 0.28 -5.86 -6.82
C SER A 84 -1.05 -5.10 -6.73
N LEU A 85 -1.49 -4.81 -5.50
CA LEU A 85 -2.68 -3.99 -5.26
C LEU A 85 -2.50 -2.57 -5.83
N GLY A 86 -1.29 -2.02 -5.71
CA GLY A 86 -0.91 -0.73 -6.29
C GLY A 86 -1.10 -0.68 -7.82
N ASN A 87 -0.68 -1.73 -8.54
CA ASN A 87 -0.93 -1.84 -9.97
C ASN A 87 -2.44 -1.96 -10.27
N TYR A 88 -3.14 -2.88 -9.60
CA TYR A 88 -4.54 -3.18 -9.88
C TYR A 88 -5.48 -2.00 -9.55
N ALA A 89 -5.31 -1.37 -8.39
CA ALA A 89 -6.18 -0.30 -7.92
C ALA A 89 -5.69 1.09 -8.37
N GLY A 90 -4.41 1.38 -8.16
CA GLY A 90 -3.78 2.64 -8.52
C GLY A 90 -3.67 2.81 -10.03
N HIS A 91 -2.79 2.03 -10.65
CA HIS A 91 -2.45 2.21 -12.06
C HIS A 91 -3.62 1.89 -13.01
N GLU A 92 -4.23 0.70 -12.89
CA GLU A 92 -5.25 0.23 -13.84
C GLU A 92 -6.64 0.87 -13.62
N ARG A 93 -6.99 1.26 -12.38
CA ARG A 93 -8.35 1.68 -12.00
C ARG A 93 -8.47 3.12 -11.54
N GLY A 94 -7.36 3.83 -11.45
CA GLY A 94 -7.36 5.23 -11.11
C GLY A 94 -7.72 5.51 -9.65
N ILE A 95 -7.50 4.56 -8.73
CA ILE A 95 -7.83 4.70 -7.31
C ILE A 95 -6.55 5.04 -6.55
N PHE A 96 -6.47 6.24 -5.96
CA PHE A 96 -5.29 6.65 -5.18
C PHE A 96 -4.97 5.61 -4.10
N THR A 97 -3.85 4.92 -4.23
CA THR A 97 -3.47 3.82 -3.35
C THR A 97 -2.18 4.16 -2.63
N LEU A 98 -2.24 4.37 -1.32
CA LEU A 98 -1.09 4.62 -0.46
C LEU A 98 -0.71 3.31 0.22
N THR A 99 0.57 2.94 0.15
CA THR A 99 1.14 1.81 0.87
C THR A 99 2.03 2.34 1.99
N LEU A 100 1.75 1.96 3.23
CA LEU A 100 2.64 2.17 4.38
C LEU A 100 3.46 0.90 4.60
N GLU A 101 4.75 0.93 4.31
CA GLU A 101 5.69 -0.14 4.63
C GLU A 101 6.31 0.08 6.02
N LEU A 102 5.86 -0.67 7.01
CA LEU A 102 6.42 -0.59 8.36
C LEU A 102 7.90 -1.01 8.36
N PRO A 103 8.75 -0.50 9.28
CA PRO A 103 10.17 -0.87 9.33
C PRO A 103 10.48 -2.31 9.76
N SER A 104 9.48 -3.06 10.23
CA SER A 104 9.65 -4.43 10.74
C SER A 104 8.32 -5.18 10.70
N SER A 105 8.40 -6.50 10.53
CA SER A 105 7.26 -7.43 10.64
C SER A 105 7.11 -8.02 12.05
N ASP A 106 7.85 -7.52 13.05
CA ASP A 106 7.73 -7.99 14.44
C ASP A 106 6.37 -7.56 15.04
N PRO A 107 5.47 -8.51 15.35
CA PRO A 107 4.14 -8.20 15.83
C PRO A 107 4.14 -7.49 17.19
N ARG A 108 5.22 -7.61 17.98
CA ARG A 108 5.36 -6.94 19.28
C ARG A 108 5.46 -5.42 19.13
N LEU A 109 5.88 -4.94 17.96
CA LEU A 109 5.96 -3.52 17.64
C LEU A 109 4.62 -2.95 17.15
N GLY A 110 3.59 -3.78 16.96
CA GLY A 110 2.26 -3.38 16.48
C GLY A 110 1.67 -2.18 17.23
N PRO A 111 1.61 -2.17 18.58
CA PRO A 111 1.11 -1.02 19.32
C PRO A 111 1.93 0.26 19.11
N ILE A 112 3.26 0.12 19.00
CA ILE A 112 4.17 1.25 18.77
C ILE A 112 3.93 1.84 17.38
N TYR A 113 3.82 0.98 16.36
CA TYR A 113 3.52 1.42 14.99
C TYR A 113 2.12 2.01 14.87
N PHE A 114 1.12 1.41 15.50
CA PHE A 114 -0.23 1.98 15.51
C PHE A 114 -0.22 3.39 16.11
N GLN A 115 0.40 3.58 17.28
CA GLN A 115 0.52 4.90 17.90
C GLN A 115 1.30 5.90 17.03
N LYS A 116 2.41 5.45 16.43
CA LYS A 116 3.25 6.26 15.55
C LYS A 116 2.50 6.75 14.31
N PHE A 117 1.71 5.89 13.68
CA PHE A 117 1.06 6.16 12.39
C PHE A 117 -0.41 6.55 12.48
N GLN A 118 -1.02 6.50 13.67
CA GLN A 118 -2.40 6.94 13.90
C GLN A 118 -2.69 8.35 13.35
N PRO A 119 -1.84 9.37 13.54
CA PRO A 119 -2.08 10.69 12.96
C PRO A 119 -2.14 10.66 11.42
N ALA A 120 -1.28 9.88 10.78
CA ALA A 120 -1.29 9.70 9.33
C ALA A 120 -2.56 8.98 8.85
N PHE A 121 -3.07 7.99 9.60
CA PHE A 121 -4.32 7.32 9.28
C PHE A 121 -5.52 8.28 9.33
N LEU A 122 -5.61 9.11 10.36
CA LEU A 122 -6.68 10.11 10.48
C LEU A 122 -6.62 11.13 9.34
N LYS A 123 -5.42 11.67 9.07
CA LYS A 123 -5.20 12.58 7.94
C LYS A 123 -5.53 11.93 6.60
N PHE A 124 -5.21 10.64 6.43
CA PHE A 124 -5.56 9.90 5.22
C PHE A 124 -7.08 9.77 5.07
N VAL A 125 -7.84 9.52 6.16
CA VAL A 125 -9.32 9.47 6.12
C VAL A 125 -9.90 10.83 5.72
N GLU A 126 -9.33 11.93 6.18
CA GLU A 126 -9.77 13.30 5.86
C GLU A 126 -9.34 13.77 4.46
N LEU A 127 -8.29 13.18 3.89
CA LEU A 127 -7.71 13.57 2.60
C LEU A 127 -8.73 13.55 1.47
N SER A 128 -9.09 14.71 0.93
CA SER A 128 -10.07 14.79 -0.14
C SER A 128 -9.43 14.57 -1.51
N ILE A 129 -9.66 13.40 -2.11
CA ILE A 129 -9.25 13.10 -3.48
C ILE A 129 -10.39 13.47 -4.44
N LYS A 130 -10.11 14.39 -5.36
CA LYS A 130 -11.02 14.71 -6.48
C LYS A 130 -11.01 13.53 -7.45
N LYS A 131 -12.16 13.27 -8.08
CA LYS A 131 -12.27 12.29 -9.17
C LYS A 131 -11.92 12.96 -10.49
#